data_AF-A0A503XC99-F1
#
_entry.id   AF-A0A503XC99-F1
#
_cell.length_a   1.000
_cell.length_b   1.000
_cell.length_c   1.000
_cell.angle_alpha   90.00
_cell.angle_beta   90.00
_cell.angle_gamma   90.00
#
_symmetry.space_group_name_H-M   'P 1'
#
loop_
_entity.id
_entity.type
_entity.pdbx_description
1 polymer ?
#
loop_
_entity_poly.entity_id
_entity_poly.type
_entity_poly.pdbx_seq_one_letter_code
_entity_poly.pdbx_strand_id
1 'polypeptide(L)'
;MGIVSSKLRNSAKGEICTFAIPGICNHDPETTVLCHIRDEAKGLSNKANDYSAAFGCYACHTAIDQHRLSKEDELFYSLRAMQRTWAVWVSRGLIVMPVDVPRSKPSSKIAARRHIASGETIR
;
A
#
# COMPACT_ATOMS: atom_id res chain seq x y z
N MET A 1 -10.71 16.61 -10.03
CA MET A 1 -11.32 16.22 -8.74
C MET A 1 -10.65 14.93 -8.31
N GLY A 2 -10.05 14.86 -7.12
CA GLY A 2 -9.47 13.61 -6.61
C GLY A 2 -10.54 12.59 -6.22
N ILE A 3 -10.18 11.31 -6.18
CA ILE A 3 -11.03 10.24 -5.67
C ILE A 3 -11.25 10.45 -4.17
N VAL A 4 -12.53 10.52 -3.77
CA VAL A 4 -12.96 10.69 -2.38
C VAL A 4 -13.62 9.40 -1.89
N SER A 5 -13.17 8.90 -0.74
CA SER A 5 -13.66 7.69 -0.08
C SER A 5 -13.77 7.91 1.42
N SER A 6 -15.01 8.04 1.91
CA SER A 6 -15.29 8.11 3.35
C SER A 6 -14.80 6.87 4.10
N LYS A 7 -14.75 5.71 3.43
CA LYS A 7 -14.23 4.47 4.02
C LYS A 7 -12.73 4.59 4.32
N LEU A 8 -11.93 5.11 3.39
CA LEU A 8 -10.49 5.32 3.61
C LEU A 8 -10.26 6.39 4.69
N ARG A 9 -11.00 7.50 4.66
CA ARG A 9 -10.91 8.55 5.67
C ARG A 9 -11.20 8.03 7.08
N ASN A 10 -12.30 7.30 7.23
CA ASN A 10 -12.72 6.76 8.52
C ASN A 10 -11.79 5.63 9.00
N SER A 11 -11.11 4.93 8.09
CA SER A 11 -10.21 3.83 8.44
C SER A 11 -8.97 4.25 9.23
N ALA A 12 -8.64 5.55 9.27
CA ALA A 12 -7.47 6.06 10.00
C ALA A 12 -7.70 6.24 11.51
N LYS A 13 -8.96 6.39 11.94
CA LYS A 13 -9.27 6.70 13.34
C LYS A 13 -8.90 5.51 14.24
N GLY A 14 -8.10 5.76 15.28
CA GLY A 14 -7.64 4.74 16.21
C GLY A 14 -6.52 3.84 15.66
N GLU A 15 -5.96 4.16 14.49
CA GLU A 15 -4.87 3.39 13.90
C GLU A 15 -3.49 3.83 14.42
N ILE A 16 -2.54 2.90 14.32
CA ILE A 16 -1.13 3.21 14.56
C ILE A 16 -0.62 4.14 13.45
N CYS A 17 0.11 5.19 13.83
CA CYS A 17 0.77 6.08 12.90
C CYS A 17 1.74 5.32 11.98
N THR A 18 1.48 5.34 10.68
CA THR A 18 2.29 4.63 9.67
C THR A 18 3.54 5.40 9.27
N PHE A 19 3.54 6.73 9.44
CA PHE A 19 4.72 7.58 9.27
C PHE A 19 5.85 7.18 10.21
N ALA A 20 5.56 6.97 11.50
CA ALA A 20 6.51 6.53 12.53
C ALA A 20 7.90 7.20 12.38
N ILE A 21 7.90 8.54 12.26
CA ILE A 21 9.12 9.33 12.07
C ILE A 21 9.83 9.41 13.44
N PRO A 22 11.09 8.94 13.56
CA PRO A 22 11.84 8.99 14.80
C PRO A 22 11.99 10.42 15.32
N GLY A 23 11.78 10.62 16.62
CA GLY A 23 11.87 11.94 17.26
C GLY A 23 10.69 12.89 16.98
N ILE A 24 9.76 12.53 16.10
CA ILE A 24 8.56 13.34 15.77
C ILE A 24 7.27 12.62 16.15
N CYS A 25 7.19 11.32 15.92
CA CYS A 25 5.97 10.54 16.16
C CYS A 25 5.57 10.55 17.64
N ASN A 26 4.32 10.92 17.94
CA ASN A 26 3.79 10.86 19.31
C ASN A 26 3.21 9.48 19.67
N HIS A 27 3.07 8.59 18.69
CA HIS A 27 2.53 7.23 18.84
C HIS A 27 1.11 7.14 19.45
N ASP A 28 0.34 8.23 19.38
CA ASP A 28 -1.02 8.29 19.94
C ASP A 28 -2.09 8.00 18.86
N PRO A 29 -2.74 6.83 18.89
CA PRO A 29 -3.74 6.43 17.89
C PRO A 29 -5.00 7.30 17.90
N GLU A 30 -5.33 7.96 19.03
CA GLU A 30 -6.50 8.85 19.13
C GLU A 30 -6.34 10.09 18.25
N THR A 31 -5.09 10.45 17.95
CA THR A 31 -4.77 11.58 17.07
C THR A 31 -4.57 11.19 15.61
N THR A 32 -4.67 9.91 15.27
CA THR A 32 -4.40 9.42 13.93
C THR A 32 -5.52 9.80 12.97
N VAL A 33 -5.14 10.46 11.87
CA VAL A 33 -6.01 10.87 10.78
C VAL A 33 -5.43 10.45 9.44
N LEU A 34 -6.25 10.49 8.40
CA LEU A 34 -5.80 10.27 7.03
C LEU A 34 -5.09 11.53 6.51
N CYS A 35 -3.76 11.46 6.39
CA CYS A 35 -2.90 12.56 5.94
C CYS A 35 -2.64 12.45 4.44
N HIS A 36 -3.08 13.43 3.65
CA HIS A 36 -2.91 13.41 2.19
C HIS A 36 -1.47 13.72 1.76
N ILE A 37 -0.89 12.83 0.97
CA ILE A 37 0.41 13.02 0.32
C ILE A 37 0.18 13.63 -1.06
N ARG A 38 1.03 14.58 -1.48
CA ARG A 38 0.89 15.25 -2.78
C ARG A 38 0.93 14.23 -3.93
N ASP A 39 -0.08 14.31 -4.80
CA ASP A 39 -0.15 13.58 -6.06
C ASP A 39 -0.59 14.51 -7.21
N GLU A 40 -0.78 13.95 -8.40
CA GLU A 40 -1.19 14.69 -9.61
C GLU A 40 -2.61 15.27 -9.53
N ALA A 41 -3.46 14.75 -8.64
CA ALA A 41 -4.81 15.26 -8.47
C ALA A 41 -4.87 16.52 -7.58
N LYS A 42 -3.79 16.79 -6.82
CA LYS A 42 -3.69 17.97 -5.97
C LYS A 42 -3.61 19.24 -6.84
N GLY A 43 -4.55 20.15 -6.61
CA GLY A 43 -4.59 21.48 -7.26
C GLY A 43 -4.98 22.56 -6.28
N LEU A 44 -5.07 23.82 -6.72
CA LEU A 44 -5.36 24.98 -5.85
C LEU A 44 -6.64 24.83 -4.99
N SER A 45 -7.64 24.08 -5.46
CA SER A 45 -8.90 23.85 -4.75
C SER A 45 -9.19 22.36 -4.51
N ASN A 46 -8.27 21.47 -4.88
CA ASN A 46 -8.48 20.01 -4.82
C ASN A 46 -7.49 19.34 -3.89
N LYS A 47 -8.02 18.53 -2.97
CA LYS A 47 -7.20 17.57 -2.20
C LYS A 47 -6.67 16.48 -3.13
N ALA A 48 -5.54 15.89 -2.74
CA ALA A 48 -5.03 14.67 -3.36
C ALA A 48 -6.04 13.53 -3.27
N ASN A 49 -5.83 12.46 -4.03
CA ASN A 49 -6.70 11.28 -3.93
C ASN A 49 -6.63 10.69 -2.52
N ASP A 50 -7.74 10.16 -2.00
CA ASP A 50 -7.76 9.53 -0.67
C ASP A 50 -6.91 8.25 -0.60
N TYR A 51 -6.55 7.65 -1.75
CA TYR A 51 -5.57 6.54 -1.81
C TYR A 51 -4.12 7.03 -1.81
N SER A 52 -3.87 8.31 -2.09
CA SER A 52 -2.56 8.98 -1.96
C SER A 52 -2.46 9.63 -0.58
N ALA A 53 -2.52 8.79 0.45
CA ALA A 53 -2.52 9.23 1.83
C ALA A 53 -1.97 8.16 2.76
N ALA A 54 -1.67 8.56 3.98
CA ALA A 54 -1.18 7.65 5.02
C ALA A 54 -1.78 7.96 6.38
N PHE A 55 -1.82 6.98 7.27
CA PHE A 55 -2.24 7.19 8.65
C PHE A 55 -1.17 7.96 9.42
N GLY A 56 -1.48 9.17 9.85
CA GLY A 56 -0.56 10.01 10.60
C GLY A 56 -1.17 10.51 11.88
N CYS A 57 -0.45 10.30 12.98
CA CYS A 57 -0.72 10.99 14.24
C CYS A 57 -0.52 12.50 14.08
N TYR A 58 -1.05 13.27 15.03
CA TYR A 58 -0.98 14.73 15.00
C TYR A 58 0.43 15.29 14.75
N ALA A 59 1.44 14.74 15.44
CA ALA A 59 2.81 15.23 15.35
C ALA A 59 3.47 14.95 13.98
N CYS A 60 3.33 13.74 13.46
CA CYS A 60 3.82 13.40 12.11
C CYS A 60 3.07 14.16 11.02
N HIS A 61 1.74 14.29 11.15
CA HIS A 61 0.91 15.05 10.22
C HIS A 61 1.40 16.50 10.11
N THR A 62 1.55 17.17 11.25
CA THR A 62 2.05 18.55 11.32
C THR A 62 3.43 18.69 10.68
N ALA A 63 4.33 17.73 10.93
CA ALA A 63 5.70 17.79 10.39
C ALA A 63 5.75 17.67 8.87
N ILE A 64 4.92 16.81 8.28
CA ILE A 64 4.81 16.61 6.83
C ILE A 64 4.11 17.81 6.17
N ASP A 65 2.98 18.27 6.73
CA ASP A 65 2.22 19.39 6.15
C ASP A 65 3.00 20.71 6.17
N GLN A 66 3.85 20.90 7.17
CA GLN A 66 4.66 22.11 7.33
C GLN A 66 6.08 21.97 6.78
N HIS A 67 6.40 20.87 6.09
CA HIS A 67 7.71 20.63 5.49
C HIS A 67 8.88 20.81 6.48
N ARG A 68 8.74 20.24 7.69
CA ARG A 68 9.73 20.33 8.78
C ARG A 68 10.89 19.34 8.64
N LEU A 69 10.86 18.48 7.63
CA LEU A 69 11.89 17.48 7.35
C LEU A 69 12.75 17.93 6.18
N SER A 70 13.92 17.30 6.01
CA SER A 70 14.63 17.39 4.75
C SER A 70 13.74 16.85 3.62
N LYS A 71 13.95 17.33 2.39
CA LYS A 71 13.17 16.84 1.23
C LYS A 71 13.31 15.33 1.04
N GLU A 72 14.50 14.80 1.29
CA GLU A 72 14.78 13.35 1.19
C GLU A 72 14.00 12.57 2.26
N ASP A 73 14.05 13.00 3.51
CA ASP A 73 13.33 12.34 4.60
C ASP A 73 11.81 12.43 4.40
N GLU A 74 11.29 13.60 3.99
CA GLU A 74 9.86 13.77 3.72
C GLU A 74 9.38 12.78 2.64
N LEU A 75 10.14 12.62 1.55
CA LEU A 75 9.82 11.66 0.50
C LEU A 75 9.90 10.21 1.00
N PHE A 76 10.97 9.87 1.73
CA PHE A 76 11.18 8.53 2.27
C PHE A 76 10.04 8.13 3.22
N TYR A 77 9.74 8.98 4.20
CA TYR A 77 8.70 8.68 5.18
C TYR A 77 7.31 8.70 4.58
N SER A 78 7.01 9.60 3.64
CA SER A 78 5.72 9.62 2.94
C SER A 78 5.48 8.35 2.15
N LEU A 79 6.46 7.90 1.35
CA LEU A 79 6.36 6.66 0.57
C LEU A 79 6.17 5.44 1.48
N ARG A 80 7.00 5.31 2.53
CA ARG A 80 6.92 4.20 3.48
C ARG A 80 5.58 4.17 4.22
N ALA A 81 5.08 5.33 4.65
CA ALA A 81 3.80 5.45 5.33
C ALA A 81 2.64 5.05 4.43
N MET A 82 2.68 5.47 3.16
CA MET A 82 1.69 5.12 2.15
C MET A 82 1.66 3.60 1.92
N GLN A 83 2.83 2.96 1.75
CA GLN A 83 2.92 1.49 1.57
C GLN A 83 2.34 0.72 2.76
N ARG A 84 2.64 1.16 4.00
CA ARG A 84 2.09 0.55 5.22
C ARG A 84 0.57 0.74 5.32
N THR A 85 0.08 1.92 5.00
CA THR A 85 -1.35 2.22 4.98
C THR A 85 -2.07 1.39 3.92
N TRP A 86 -1.50 1.26 2.73
CA TRP A 86 -2.01 0.39 1.66
C TRP A 86 -2.08 -1.08 2.09
N ALA A 87 -1.08 -1.59 2.80
CA ALA A 87 -1.14 -2.96 3.33
C ALA A 87 -2.32 -3.16 4.29
N VAL A 88 -2.64 -2.15 5.11
CA VAL A 88 -3.85 -2.17 5.97
C VAL A 88 -5.12 -2.12 5.12
N TRP A 89 -5.18 -1.27 4.10
CA TRP A 89 -6.34 -1.19 3.22
C TRP A 89 -6.60 -2.46 2.43
N VAL A 90 -5.56 -3.11 1.92
CA VAL A 90 -5.66 -4.38 1.20
C VAL A 90 -6.11 -5.49 2.16
N SER A 91 -5.50 -5.60 3.34
CA SER A 91 -5.88 -6.63 4.32
C SER A 91 -7.32 -6.49 4.84
N ARG A 92 -7.85 -5.25 4.87
CA ARG A 92 -9.25 -4.96 5.26
C ARG A 92 -10.23 -4.96 4.09
N GLY A 93 -9.78 -5.23 2.86
CA GLY A 93 -10.63 -5.20 1.67
C GLY A 93 -11.16 -3.79 1.31
N LEU A 94 -10.52 -2.73 1.80
CA LEU A 94 -10.82 -1.34 1.46
C LEU A 94 -10.25 -0.97 0.08
N ILE A 95 -9.14 -1.61 -0.29
CA ILE A 95 -8.59 -1.64 -1.64
C ILE A 95 -8.51 -3.10 -2.08
N VAL A 96 -8.97 -3.38 -3.29
CA VAL A 96 -8.89 -4.72 -3.88
C VAL A 96 -7.67 -4.79 -4.77
N MET A 97 -6.74 -5.67 -4.41
CA MET A 97 -5.58 -6.00 -5.24
C MET A 97 -5.79 -7.41 -5.80
N PRO A 98 -6.10 -7.56 -7.10
CA PRO A 98 -6.14 -8.87 -7.73
C PRO A 98 -4.77 -9.54 -7.59
N VAL A 99 -4.75 -10.74 -7.04
CA VAL A 99 -3.53 -11.56 -6.95
C VAL A 99 -3.63 -12.69 -7.96
N ASP A 100 -2.55 -12.92 -8.69
CA ASP A 100 -2.46 -14.10 -9.54
C ASP A 100 -2.48 -15.34 -8.67
N VAL A 101 -3.41 -16.26 -8.95
CA VAL A 101 -3.34 -17.59 -8.36
C VAL A 101 -2.07 -18.27 -8.84
N PRO A 102 -1.24 -18.85 -7.94
CA PRO A 102 -0.06 -19.59 -8.35
C PRO A 102 -0.49 -20.70 -9.32
N ARG A 103 -0.11 -20.58 -10.60
CA ARG A 103 -0.30 -21.69 -11.53
C ARG A 103 0.57 -22.83 -11.05
N SER A 104 0.00 -24.02 -10.89
CA SER A 104 0.78 -25.24 -10.70
C SER A 104 1.84 -25.30 -11.80
N LYS A 105 3.12 -25.51 -11.45
CA LYS A 105 4.16 -25.72 -12.46
C LYS A 105 3.69 -26.86 -13.38
N PRO A 106 3.65 -26.67 -14.72
CA PRO A 106 3.35 -27.77 -15.61
C PRO A 106 4.36 -28.90 -15.32
N SER A 107 3.84 -30.12 -15.19
CA SER A 107 4.67 -31.29 -14.90
C SER A 107 5.79 -31.38 -15.93
N SER A 108 7.05 -31.30 -15.49
CA SER A 108 8.23 -31.51 -16.33
C SER A 108 8.38 -32.97 -16.77
N LYS A 109 7.48 -33.86 -16.33
CA LYS A 109 7.44 -35.24 -16.83
C LYS A 109 7.01 -35.22 -18.29
N ILE A 110 7.99 -35.18 -19.19
CA ILE A 110 7.81 -35.66 -20.56
C ILE A 110 7.39 -37.11 -20.42
N ALA A 111 6.16 -37.44 -20.81
CA ALA A 111 5.69 -38.81 -20.83
C ALA A 111 6.65 -39.63 -21.71
N ALA A 112 7.15 -40.75 -21.18
CA ALA A 112 8.05 -41.60 -21.94
C ALA A 112 7.35 -42.00 -23.25
N ARG A 113 8.00 -41.72 -24.39
CA ARG A 113 7.41 -42.02 -25.69
C ARG A 113 7.26 -43.53 -25.80
N ARG A 114 6.13 -44.03 -26.29
CA ARG A 114 5.90 -45.46 -26.51
C ARG A 114 5.88 -45.74 -27.99
N HIS A 115 6.47 -46.86 -28.40
CA HIS A 115 6.43 -47.28 -29.79
C HIS A 115 4.98 -47.64 -30.17
N ILE A 116 4.47 -47.07 -31.27
CA ILE A 116 3.04 -47.10 -31.60
C ILE A 116 2.54 -48.53 -31.87
N ALA A 117 3.39 -49.40 -32.43
CA ALA A 117 3.01 -50.76 -32.78
C ALA A 117 3.28 -51.80 -31.67
N SER A 118 4.32 -51.62 -30.86
CA SER A 118 4.74 -52.61 -29.84
C SER A 118 4.38 -52.20 -28.41
N GLY A 119 4.04 -50.92 -28.18
CA GLY A 119 3.72 -50.39 -26.85
C GLY A 119 4.91 -50.29 -25.89
N GLU A 120 6.10 -50.67 -26.32
CA GLU A 120 7.33 -50.58 -25.53
C GLU A 120 7.75 -49.12 -25.31
N THR A 121 8.35 -48.84 -24.16
CA THR A 121 8.87 -47.51 -23.85
C THR A 121 10.15 -47.24 -24.65
N ILE A 122 10.12 -46.19 -25.48
CA ILE A 122 11.27 -45.64 -26.17
C ILE A 122 12.11 -44.92 -25.11
N ARG A 123 13.25 -45.51 -24.77
CA ARG A 123 14.25 -44.90 -23.90
C ARG A 123 15.02 -43.81 -24.63
#